data_AF-A0A8I1N4Y5-F1
#
_entry.id   AF-A0A8I1N4Y5-F1
#
_cell.length_a   1.000
_cell.length_b   1.000
_cell.length_c   1.000
_cell.angle_alpha   90.00
_cell.angle_beta   90.00
_cell.angle_gamma   90.00
#
_symmetry.space_group_name_H-M   'P 1'
#
loop_
_entity.id
_entity.type
_entity.pdbx_description
1 polymer ?
#
loop_
_entity_poly.entity_id
_entity_poly.type
_entity_poly.pdbx_seq_one_letter_code
_entity_poly.pdbx_strand_id
1 'polypeptide(L)'
;MGTDAYAYCATLTRDQWAWEFLRRHPGYRRDYQTFIAIWRTLEADYGAPPHRDFSRWKLDPRAYGPLPGDANLAAPTGELCAGEDERVLLECWMGAKWGFYKFPPDPGCIAPGPDELSWRPPPQPPPQVDDACRLDVSFDLALPLPPQLEAAKFRLVSRAAELRRQGIAAPRTVANQRAGWVRMLQMLDGNVPPQAGHDSLRREAQAMMQGGYLDILRLAPASTDTK
;
A
#
# COMPACT_ATOMS: atom_id res chain seq x y z
N MET A 1 -30.83 -12.23 4.25
CA MET A 1 -29.76 -12.45 3.25
C MET A 1 -28.87 -11.23 3.27
N GLY A 2 -27.76 -11.29 4.01
CA GLY A 2 -26.86 -10.16 4.18
C GLY A 2 -26.11 -9.89 2.88
N THR A 3 -26.13 -8.65 2.42
CA THR A 3 -25.26 -8.17 1.35
C THR A 3 -23.82 -8.55 1.68
N ASP A 4 -23.12 -9.22 0.76
CA ASP A 4 -21.70 -9.53 0.94
C ASP A 4 -20.93 -8.20 1.01
N ALA A 5 -20.58 -7.78 2.23
CA ALA A 5 -19.93 -6.51 2.51
C ALA A 5 -18.58 -6.36 1.79
N TYR A 6 -18.01 -7.45 1.28
CA TYR A 6 -16.75 -7.49 0.56
C TYR A 6 -16.91 -7.76 -0.94
N ALA A 7 -18.14 -7.73 -1.48
CA ALA A 7 -18.37 -7.94 -2.92
C ALA A 7 -17.60 -6.92 -3.79
N TYR A 8 -17.41 -5.69 -3.29
CA TYR A 8 -16.63 -4.65 -3.96
C TYR A 8 -15.15 -5.04 -4.13
N CYS A 9 -14.61 -5.94 -3.29
CA CYS A 9 -13.24 -6.44 -3.41
C CYS A 9 -12.99 -7.16 -4.74
N ALA A 10 -14.05 -7.59 -5.44
CA ALA A 10 -13.93 -8.34 -6.69
C ALA A 10 -13.28 -7.53 -7.81
N THR A 11 -13.44 -6.20 -7.81
CA THR A 11 -13.00 -5.29 -8.88
C THR A 11 -11.84 -4.39 -8.47
N LEU A 12 -11.30 -4.54 -7.25
CA LEU A 12 -10.23 -3.69 -6.76
C LEU A 12 -8.95 -3.85 -7.59
N THR A 13 -8.35 -2.73 -7.94
CA THR A 13 -7.01 -2.69 -8.54
C THR A 13 -5.93 -3.01 -7.50
N ARG A 14 -4.70 -3.21 -7.95
CA ARG A 14 -3.51 -3.36 -7.09
C ARG A 14 -3.41 -2.25 -6.05
N ASP A 15 -3.56 -1.01 -6.49
CA ASP A 15 -3.38 0.19 -5.67
C ASP A 15 -4.53 0.34 -4.66
N GLN A 16 -5.75 -0.03 -5.05
CA GLN A 16 -6.89 -0.08 -4.15
C GLN A 16 -6.78 -1.20 -3.11
N TRP A 17 -6.15 -2.34 -3.45
CA TRP A 17 -5.83 -3.37 -2.47
C TRP A 17 -4.86 -2.87 -1.40
N ALA A 18 -3.80 -2.15 -1.79
CA ALA A 18 -2.89 -1.51 -0.84
C ALA A 18 -3.65 -0.52 0.06
N TRP A 19 -4.55 0.27 -0.52
CA TRP A 19 -5.40 1.20 0.22
C TRP A 19 -6.29 0.52 1.26
N GLU A 20 -6.94 -0.61 0.93
CA GLU A 20 -7.85 -1.27 1.87
C GLU A 20 -7.14 -1.74 3.16
N PHE A 21 -5.86 -2.10 3.07
CA PHE A 21 -5.06 -2.38 4.27
C PHE A 21 -4.66 -1.10 5.02
N LEU A 22 -4.13 -0.09 4.32
CA LEU A 22 -3.70 1.16 4.94
C LEU A 22 -4.86 1.89 5.65
N ARG A 23 -6.04 1.97 5.02
CA ARG A 23 -7.20 2.68 5.59
C ARG A 23 -7.73 2.04 6.88
N ARG A 24 -7.28 0.82 7.21
CA ARG A 24 -7.58 0.11 8.47
C ARG A 24 -6.49 0.31 9.53
N HIS A 25 -5.33 0.86 9.17
CA HIS A 25 -4.24 1.15 10.10
C HIS A 25 -4.66 2.19 11.15
N PRO A 26 -4.63 1.87 12.47
CA PRO A 26 -5.03 2.81 13.53
C PRO A 26 -4.20 4.09 13.54
N GLY A 27 -2.88 3.97 13.29
CA GLY A 27 -1.98 5.11 13.12
C GLY A 27 -2.39 6.04 11.99
N TYR A 28 -2.65 5.52 10.78
CA TYR A 28 -3.11 6.32 9.65
C TYR A 28 -4.42 7.06 9.95
N ARG A 29 -5.40 6.36 10.55
CA ARG A 29 -6.68 6.97 10.93
C ARG A 29 -6.51 8.10 11.94
N ARG A 30 -5.71 7.87 12.98
CA ARG A 30 -5.42 8.89 14.01
C ARG A 30 -4.71 10.09 13.39
N ASP A 31 -3.69 9.85 12.59
CA ASP A 31 -2.91 10.91 11.96
C ASP A 31 -3.76 11.70 10.96
N TYR A 32 -4.61 11.02 10.18
CA TYR A 32 -5.56 11.66 9.28
C TYR A 32 -6.58 12.53 10.03
N GLN A 33 -7.13 12.05 11.15
CA GLN A 33 -8.06 12.81 11.98
C GLN A 33 -7.43 14.12 12.48
N THR A 34 -6.20 14.06 12.99
CA THR A 34 -5.46 15.26 13.43
C THR A 34 -5.16 16.18 12.25
N PHE A 35 -4.67 15.61 11.14
CA PHE A 35 -4.36 16.34 9.91
C PHE A 35 -5.57 17.11 9.36
N ILE A 36 -6.70 16.44 9.18
CA ILE A 36 -7.88 17.05 8.57
C ILE A 36 -8.52 18.11 9.47
N ALA A 37 -8.39 17.98 10.80
CA ALA A 37 -8.83 18.99 11.75
C ALA A 37 -7.99 20.28 11.64
N ILE A 38 -6.66 20.14 11.56
CA ILE A 38 -5.75 21.28 11.34
C ILE A 38 -6.04 21.92 9.99
N TRP A 39 -6.13 21.11 8.93
CA TRP A 39 -6.39 21.59 7.56
C TRP A 39 -7.68 22.40 7.46
N ARG A 40 -8.79 21.90 8.01
CA ARG A 40 -10.08 22.61 8.02
C ARG A 40 -10.02 23.91 8.79
N THR A 41 -9.23 23.97 9.88
CA THR A 41 -9.05 25.21 10.64
C THR A 41 -8.28 26.24 9.81
N LEU A 42 -7.21 25.82 9.12
CA LEU A 42 -6.47 26.69 8.20
C LEU A 42 -7.35 27.19 7.04
N GLU A 43 -8.19 26.32 6.47
CA GLU A 43 -9.14 26.73 5.43
C GLU A 43 -10.20 27.71 5.93
N ALA A 44 -10.63 27.61 7.19
CA ALA A 44 -11.52 28.58 7.80
C ALA A 44 -10.84 29.95 8.01
N ASP A 45 -9.57 29.95 8.42
CA ASP A 45 -8.82 31.16 8.75
C ASP A 45 -8.32 31.92 7.50
N TYR A 46 -8.00 31.19 6.43
CA TYR A 46 -7.30 31.72 5.25
C TYR A 46 -7.99 31.41 3.91
N GLY A 47 -9.10 30.69 3.92
CA GLY A 47 -9.85 30.28 2.73
C GLY A 47 -9.33 28.99 2.06
N ALA A 48 -10.12 28.51 1.10
CA ALA A 48 -9.80 27.34 0.27
C ALA A 48 -9.45 27.76 -1.16
N PRO A 49 -8.69 26.93 -1.92
CA PRO A 49 -8.42 27.19 -3.33
C PRO A 49 -9.72 27.37 -4.14
N PRO A 50 -9.74 28.28 -5.14
CA PRO A 50 -8.62 29.12 -5.59
C PRO A 50 -8.44 30.43 -4.78
N HIS A 51 -9.30 30.72 -3.79
CA HIS A 51 -9.35 32.01 -3.08
C HIS A 51 -8.51 32.06 -1.79
N ARG A 52 -7.66 31.06 -1.55
CA ARG A 52 -6.81 30.97 -0.36
C ARG A 52 -5.80 32.12 -0.29
N ASP A 53 -5.72 32.78 0.86
CA ASP A 53 -4.64 33.71 1.19
C ASP A 53 -3.35 32.94 1.47
N PHE A 54 -2.64 32.60 0.39
CA PHE A 54 -1.39 31.83 0.47
C PHE A 54 -0.27 32.55 1.22
N SER A 55 -0.23 33.89 1.18
CA SER A 55 0.79 34.68 1.85
C SER A 55 0.68 34.55 3.36
N ARG A 56 -0.55 34.63 3.91
CA ARG A 56 -0.78 34.41 5.35
C ARG A 56 -0.69 32.94 5.74
N TRP A 57 -1.17 32.02 4.90
CA TRP A 57 -1.10 30.58 5.16
C TRP A 57 0.34 30.11 5.39
N LYS A 58 1.30 30.55 4.57
CA LYS A 58 2.73 30.17 4.70
C LYS A 58 3.40 30.66 6.00
N LEU A 59 2.84 31.68 6.64
CA LEU A 59 3.36 32.19 7.91
C LEU A 59 2.80 31.42 9.12
N ASP A 60 1.76 30.60 8.93
CA ASP A 60 1.15 29.84 10.01
C ASP A 60 1.97 28.57 10.32
N PRO A 61 2.43 28.36 11.56
CA PRO A 61 3.17 27.15 11.92
C PRO A 61 2.36 25.86 11.75
N ARG A 62 1.02 25.92 11.83
CA ARG A 62 0.12 24.76 11.63
C ARG A 62 0.13 24.25 10.20
N ALA A 63 0.58 25.05 9.23
CA ALA A 63 0.67 24.65 7.82
C ALA A 63 1.81 23.67 7.54
N TYR A 64 2.64 23.36 8.54
CA TYR A 64 3.84 22.55 8.39
C TYR A 64 3.81 21.33 9.30
N GLY A 65 4.41 20.23 8.82
CA GLY A 65 4.65 19.04 9.64
C GLY A 65 5.92 19.17 10.50
N PRO A 66 6.13 18.25 11.45
CA PRO A 66 5.31 17.06 11.73
C PRO A 66 3.98 17.39 12.43
N LEU A 67 3.06 16.42 12.48
CA LEU A 67 1.84 16.57 13.29
C LEU A 67 2.20 16.78 14.78
N PRO A 68 1.37 17.52 15.54
CA PRO A 68 1.58 17.69 16.98
C PRO A 68 1.75 16.36 17.72
N GLY A 69 2.83 16.23 18.48
CA GLY A 69 3.17 15.00 19.23
C GLY A 69 3.93 13.95 18.43
N ASP A 70 4.26 14.22 17.16
CA ASP A 70 5.12 13.37 16.35
C ASP A 70 6.51 14.01 16.22
N ALA A 71 7.52 13.37 16.83
CA ALA A 71 8.89 13.89 16.86
C ALA A 71 9.73 13.43 15.66
N ASN A 72 9.26 12.42 14.93
CA ASN A 72 10.05 11.79 13.88
C ASN A 72 9.39 11.97 12.52
N LEU A 73 10.11 12.61 11.62
CA LEU A 73 10.16 12.12 10.26
C LEU A 73 10.76 10.71 10.35
N ALA A 74 9.92 9.67 10.49
CA ALA A 74 10.32 8.34 10.06
C ALA A 74 10.87 8.56 8.64
N ALA A 75 12.18 8.30 8.45
CA ALA A 75 12.96 8.80 7.31
C ALA A 75 12.07 8.76 6.05
N PRO A 76 11.71 9.92 5.50
CA PRO A 76 10.68 10.01 4.49
C PRO A 76 11.02 9.02 3.37
N THR A 77 10.09 8.13 3.04
CA THR A 77 10.25 7.25 1.90
C THR A 77 10.07 8.09 0.63
N GLY A 78 11.13 8.81 0.25
CA GLY A 78 11.21 9.64 -0.95
C GLY A 78 11.40 11.15 -0.69
N GLU A 79 11.49 11.90 -1.78
CA GLU A 79 11.70 13.34 -1.76
C GLU A 79 10.58 14.06 -1.01
N LEU A 80 10.95 14.78 0.05
CA LEU A 80 10.08 15.73 0.72
C LEU A 80 10.06 17.01 -0.11
N CYS A 81 8.88 17.57 -0.34
CA CYS A 81 8.75 18.95 -0.80
C CYS A 81 9.19 19.87 0.34
N ALA A 82 10.50 20.07 0.49
CA ALA A 82 11.05 21.08 1.39
C ALA A 82 10.72 22.46 0.83
N GLY A 83 10.05 23.30 1.63
CA GLY A 83 9.86 24.70 1.29
C GLY A 83 11.18 25.49 1.37
N GLU A 84 11.11 26.79 1.07
CA GLU A 84 12.26 27.71 1.07
C GLU A 84 13.01 27.77 2.43
N ASP A 85 12.33 27.44 3.54
CA ASP A 85 12.90 27.39 4.90
C ASP A 85 13.11 25.94 5.42
N GLU A 86 13.27 24.95 4.54
CA GLU A 86 13.38 23.51 4.89
C GLU A 86 12.14 22.88 5.57
N ARG A 87 11.15 23.70 5.93
CA ARG A 87 9.86 23.24 6.49
C ARG A 87 9.05 22.49 5.43
N VAL A 88 8.47 21.36 5.82
CA VAL A 88 7.65 20.53 4.95
C VAL A 88 6.19 20.89 5.16
N LEU A 89 5.48 21.20 4.07
CA LEU A 89 4.04 21.44 4.13
C LEU A 89 3.32 20.23 4.74
N LEU A 90 2.31 20.47 5.57
CA LEU A 90 1.67 19.44 6.38
C LEU A 90 1.09 18.30 5.52
N GLU A 91 0.49 18.61 4.38
CA GLU A 91 -0.03 17.63 3.42
C GLU A 91 1.08 16.80 2.77
N CYS A 92 2.23 17.41 2.48
CA CYS A 92 3.39 16.72 1.93
C CYS A 92 4.03 15.80 2.97
N TRP A 93 4.08 16.24 4.23
CA TRP A 93 4.55 15.42 5.35
C TRP A 93 3.65 14.19 5.54
N MET A 94 2.33 14.40 5.58
CA MET A 94 1.35 13.33 5.78
C MET A 94 1.36 12.35 4.59
N GLY A 95 1.47 12.86 3.36
CA GLY A 95 1.64 12.05 2.17
C GLY A 95 2.91 11.21 2.25
N ALA A 96 4.06 11.82 2.50
CA ALA A 96 5.34 11.12 2.57
C ALA A 96 5.38 10.03 3.64
N LYS A 97 4.84 10.31 4.83
CA LYS A 97 4.77 9.35 5.94
C LYS A 97 4.02 8.06 5.57
N TRP A 98 2.94 8.18 4.79
CA TRP A 98 2.05 7.06 4.47
C TRP A 98 2.20 6.52 3.04
N GLY A 99 3.10 7.10 2.26
CA GLY A 99 3.46 6.62 0.92
C GLY A 99 2.71 7.27 -0.23
N PHE A 100 2.19 8.49 -0.09
CA PHE A 100 1.50 9.23 -1.15
C PHE A 100 2.32 10.44 -1.66
N TYR A 101 2.20 10.75 -2.95
CA TYR A 101 2.70 11.99 -3.56
C TYR A 101 1.76 13.16 -3.34
N LYS A 102 0.45 12.90 -3.28
CA LYS A 102 -0.61 13.91 -3.19
C LYS A 102 -1.24 13.94 -1.79
N PHE A 103 -2.25 14.80 -1.66
CA PHE A 103 -3.10 14.90 -0.48
C PHE A 103 -3.60 13.50 -0.04
N PRO A 104 -3.40 13.12 1.23
CA PRO A 104 -3.80 11.81 1.74
C PRO A 104 -5.31 11.58 1.60
N PRO A 105 -5.75 10.42 1.08
CA PRO A 105 -7.18 10.11 0.98
C PRO A 105 -7.88 10.01 2.35
N ASP A 106 -9.19 10.25 2.41
CA ASP A 106 -9.96 10.00 3.64
C ASP A 106 -10.02 8.49 3.92
N PRO A 107 -9.61 7.98 5.10
CA PRO A 107 -9.74 6.57 5.46
C PRO A 107 -11.17 6.04 5.34
N GLY A 108 -12.20 6.89 5.35
CA GLY A 108 -13.60 6.52 5.10
C GLY A 108 -13.91 6.20 3.62
N CYS A 109 -13.09 6.65 2.67
CA CYS A 109 -13.27 6.40 1.24
C CYS A 109 -13.01 4.93 0.90
N ILE A 110 -13.99 4.29 0.26
CA ILE A 110 -13.88 2.90 -0.22
C ILE A 110 -13.50 2.95 -1.68
N ALA A 111 -12.43 2.23 -2.06
CA ALA A 111 -11.96 2.13 -3.44
C ALA A 111 -11.80 3.49 -4.17
N PRO A 112 -11.01 4.44 -3.62
CA PRO A 112 -10.70 5.71 -4.28
C PRO A 112 -10.18 5.51 -5.70
N GLY A 113 -10.38 6.54 -6.54
CA GLY A 113 -9.99 6.50 -7.95
C GLY A 113 -8.47 6.35 -8.14
N PRO A 114 -8.01 5.86 -9.31
CA PRO A 114 -6.58 5.72 -9.59
C PRO A 114 -5.80 7.03 -9.43
N ASP A 115 -6.38 8.17 -9.84
CA ASP A 115 -5.72 9.47 -9.75
C ASP A 115 -5.64 10.03 -8.32
N GLU A 116 -6.51 9.53 -7.42
CA GLU A 116 -6.54 9.84 -5.99
C GLU A 116 -5.48 9.03 -5.24
N LEU A 117 -5.27 7.76 -5.63
CA LEU A 117 -4.24 6.87 -5.10
C LEU A 117 -2.88 7.09 -5.77
N SER A 118 -2.36 8.30 -5.64
CA SER A 118 -1.03 8.66 -6.14
C SER A 118 0.07 8.16 -5.19
N TRP A 119 0.35 6.86 -5.23
CA TRP A 119 1.37 6.22 -4.40
C TRP A 119 2.79 6.61 -4.81
N ARG A 120 3.66 6.73 -3.80
CA ARG A 120 5.12 6.76 -3.97
C ARG A 120 5.62 5.35 -4.30
N PRO A 121 6.72 5.22 -5.06
CA PRO A 121 7.39 3.95 -5.24
C PRO A 121 7.75 3.35 -3.87
N PRO A 122 7.54 2.04 -3.67
CA PRO A 122 7.92 1.39 -2.42
C PRO A 122 9.44 1.50 -2.20
N PRO A 123 9.90 1.67 -0.95
CA PRO A 123 11.31 1.88 -0.64
C PRO A 123 12.19 0.71 -1.11
N GLN A 124 13.43 1.03 -1.49
CA GLN A 124 14.47 0.06 -1.87
C GLN A 124 15.43 -0.17 -0.69
N PRO A 125 16.02 -1.37 -0.55
CA PRO A 125 15.88 -2.56 -1.40
C PRO A 125 14.53 -3.28 -1.21
N PRO A 126 14.13 -4.18 -2.13
CA PRO A 126 12.96 -5.01 -1.92
C PRO A 126 13.13 -5.90 -0.68
N PRO A 127 12.03 -6.26 0.00
CA PRO A 127 12.09 -7.30 1.01
C PRO A 127 12.62 -8.60 0.38
N GLN A 128 13.27 -9.41 1.21
CA GLN A 128 13.78 -10.70 0.79
C GLN A 128 12.65 -11.55 0.21
N VAL A 129 12.93 -12.22 -0.91
CA VAL A 129 12.00 -13.19 -1.49
C VAL A 129 11.78 -14.30 -0.46
N ASP A 130 10.52 -14.56 -0.16
CA ASP A 130 10.11 -15.69 0.68
C ASP A 130 10.75 -16.98 0.19
N ASP A 131 11.47 -17.67 1.08
CA ASP A 131 12.20 -18.92 0.76
C ASP A 131 11.28 -19.97 0.13
N ALA A 132 10.00 -20.03 0.52
CA ALA A 132 9.04 -20.95 -0.10
C ALA A 132 8.81 -20.64 -1.59
N CYS A 133 8.85 -19.35 -1.94
CA CYS A 133 8.66 -18.83 -3.29
C CYS A 133 9.97 -18.68 -4.09
N ARG A 134 11.12 -18.96 -3.48
CA ARG A 134 12.43 -18.83 -4.13
C ARG A 134 12.72 -20.01 -5.07
N LEU A 135 13.25 -19.70 -6.26
CA LEU A 135 13.75 -20.69 -7.21
C LEU A 135 15.07 -20.19 -7.80
N ASP A 136 16.14 -20.94 -7.56
CA ASP A 136 17.46 -20.64 -8.13
C ASP A 136 17.61 -21.36 -9.48
N VAL A 137 18.01 -20.62 -10.51
CA VAL A 137 18.27 -21.11 -11.87
C VAL A 137 19.73 -20.86 -12.20
N SER A 138 20.42 -21.90 -12.67
CA SER A 138 21.83 -21.82 -13.08
C SER A 138 21.92 -22.03 -14.60
N PHE A 139 22.80 -21.27 -15.25
CA PHE A 139 23.10 -21.39 -16.67
C PHE A 139 24.55 -21.85 -16.84
N ASP A 140 24.75 -22.84 -17.71
CA ASP A 140 26.06 -23.26 -18.18
C ASP A 140 26.47 -22.38 -19.36
N LEU A 141 27.52 -21.59 -19.15
CA LEU A 141 28.05 -20.67 -20.16
C LEU A 141 28.78 -21.37 -21.30
N ALA A 142 29.08 -22.67 -21.17
CA ALA A 142 29.60 -23.48 -22.26
C ALA A 142 28.52 -23.90 -23.27
N LEU A 143 27.24 -23.74 -22.93
CA LEU A 143 26.11 -24.17 -23.77
C LEU A 143 25.34 -22.98 -24.35
N PRO A 144 24.67 -23.14 -25.52
CA PRO A 144 23.77 -22.11 -26.03
C PRO A 144 22.66 -21.77 -25.04
N LEU A 145 22.31 -20.49 -24.94
CA LEU A 145 21.31 -19.97 -24.00
C LEU A 145 19.86 -20.43 -24.27
N PRO A 146 19.36 -20.49 -25.52
CA PRO A 146 17.93 -20.74 -25.76
C PRO A 146 17.38 -22.06 -25.19
N PRO A 147 18.07 -23.23 -25.33
CA PRO A 147 17.61 -24.47 -24.70
C PRO A 147 17.56 -24.40 -23.17
N GLN A 148 18.51 -23.67 -22.57
CA GLN A 148 18.58 -23.49 -21.13
C GLN A 148 17.45 -22.59 -20.61
N LEU A 149 17.06 -21.56 -21.37
CA LEU A 149 15.92 -20.71 -21.04
C LEU A 149 14.59 -21.47 -21.05
N GLU A 150 14.36 -22.33 -22.05
CA GLU A 150 13.15 -23.14 -22.09
C GLU A 150 13.09 -24.14 -20.93
N ALA A 151 14.23 -24.74 -20.57
CA ALA A 151 14.33 -25.61 -19.38
C ALA A 151 14.04 -24.82 -18.08
N ALA A 152 14.62 -23.63 -17.93
CA ALA A 152 14.37 -22.76 -16.79
C ALA A 152 12.89 -22.36 -16.68
N LYS A 153 12.26 -21.99 -17.79
CA LYS A 153 10.82 -21.68 -17.88
C LYS A 153 9.97 -22.87 -17.43
N PHE A 154 10.27 -24.08 -17.93
CA PHE A 154 9.53 -25.29 -17.52
C PHE A 154 9.65 -25.55 -16.02
N ARG A 155 10.85 -25.39 -15.44
CA ARG A 155 11.07 -25.50 -13.99
C ARG A 155 10.26 -24.47 -13.20
N LEU A 156 10.23 -23.22 -13.66
CA LEU A 156 9.47 -22.15 -13.02
C LEU A 156 7.97 -22.44 -13.02
N VAL A 157 7.40 -22.85 -14.16
CA VAL A 157 5.98 -23.20 -14.29
C VAL A 157 5.63 -24.40 -13.41
N SER A 158 6.49 -25.43 -13.39
CA SER A 158 6.31 -26.63 -12.56
C SER A 158 6.33 -26.30 -11.07
N ARG A 159 7.28 -25.47 -10.62
CA ARG A 159 7.36 -25.02 -9.23
C ARG A 159 6.14 -24.20 -8.82
N ALA A 160 5.68 -23.28 -9.67
CA ALA A 160 4.47 -22.51 -9.41
C ALA A 160 3.23 -23.41 -9.30
N ALA A 161 3.13 -24.48 -10.10
CA ALA A 161 2.05 -25.47 -9.99
C ALA A 161 2.13 -26.31 -8.71
N GLU A 162 3.33 -26.69 -8.28
CA GLU A 162 3.57 -27.38 -7.01
C GLU A 162 3.14 -26.53 -5.81
N LEU A 163 3.57 -25.26 -5.77
CA LEU A 163 3.20 -24.32 -4.71
C LEU A 163 1.68 -24.13 -4.62
N ARG A 164 0.99 -24.01 -5.76
CA ARG A 164 -0.48 -23.92 -5.78
C ARG A 164 -1.16 -25.17 -5.20
N ARG A 165 -0.63 -26.37 -5.46
CA ARG A 165 -1.15 -27.61 -4.86
C ARG A 165 -0.93 -27.66 -3.35
N GLN A 166 0.09 -26.97 -2.83
CA GLN A 166 0.36 -26.81 -1.40
C GLN A 166 -0.44 -25.65 -0.77
N GLY A 167 -1.32 -24.99 -1.52
CA GLY A 167 -2.12 -23.86 -1.04
C GLY A 167 -1.41 -22.50 -1.08
N ILE A 168 -0.19 -22.43 -1.64
CA ILE A 168 0.55 -21.18 -1.80
C ILE A 168 0.15 -20.53 -3.13
N ALA A 169 -0.35 -19.30 -3.05
CA ALA A 169 -0.83 -18.53 -4.20
C ALA A 169 0.33 -17.94 -5.05
N ALA A 170 1.05 -18.84 -5.75
CA ALA A 170 2.14 -18.50 -6.67
C ALA A 170 1.70 -18.57 -8.15
N PRO A 171 2.11 -17.63 -9.02
CA PRO A 171 2.86 -16.40 -8.71
C PRO A 171 2.03 -15.42 -7.87
N ARG A 172 2.71 -14.55 -7.12
CA ARG A 172 2.05 -13.49 -6.36
C ARG A 172 1.47 -12.46 -7.33
N THR A 173 0.17 -12.55 -7.59
CA THR A 173 -0.61 -11.61 -8.42
C THR A 173 -1.85 -11.20 -7.65
N VAL A 174 -2.43 -10.03 -7.98
CA VAL A 174 -3.68 -9.58 -7.33
C VAL A 174 -4.77 -10.65 -7.45
N ALA A 175 -4.93 -11.26 -8.63
CA ALA A 175 -5.92 -12.31 -8.86
C ALA A 175 -5.75 -13.51 -7.92
N ASN A 176 -4.51 -13.98 -7.74
CA ASN A 176 -4.22 -15.14 -6.90
C ASN A 176 -4.32 -14.83 -5.40
N GLN A 177 -4.07 -13.57 -5.01
CA GLN A 177 -4.04 -13.14 -3.60
C GLN A 177 -5.40 -12.66 -3.09
N ARG A 178 -6.31 -12.26 -3.99
CA ARG A 178 -7.61 -11.63 -3.66
C ARG A 178 -8.38 -12.35 -2.57
N ALA A 179 -8.54 -13.68 -2.68
CA ALA A 179 -9.30 -14.47 -1.73
C ALA A 179 -8.66 -14.48 -0.32
N GLY A 180 -7.32 -14.54 -0.25
CA GLY A 180 -6.58 -14.44 1.01
C GLY A 180 -6.71 -13.06 1.63
N TRP A 181 -6.55 -12.01 0.84
CA TRP A 181 -6.68 -10.63 1.33
C TRP A 181 -8.09 -10.30 1.81
N VAL A 182 -9.16 -10.76 1.14
CA VAL A 182 -10.54 -10.60 1.65
C VAL A 182 -10.66 -11.19 3.06
N ARG A 183 -10.13 -12.41 3.29
CA ARG A 183 -10.16 -13.04 4.61
C ARG A 183 -9.37 -12.24 5.65
N MET A 184 -8.24 -11.64 5.26
CA MET A 184 -7.48 -10.75 6.13
C MET A 184 -8.27 -9.48 6.48
N LEU A 185 -8.94 -8.85 5.52
CA LEU A 185 -9.79 -7.68 5.78
C LEU A 185 -10.94 -8.03 6.73
N GLN A 186 -11.61 -9.17 6.50
CA GLN A 186 -12.66 -9.68 7.40
C GLN A 186 -12.12 -9.89 8.83
N MET A 187 -10.89 -10.39 8.97
CA MET A 187 -10.23 -10.57 10.25
C MET A 187 -9.94 -9.23 10.95
N LEU A 188 -9.45 -8.23 10.21
CA LEU A 188 -9.17 -6.88 10.73
C LEU A 188 -10.46 -6.17 11.16
N ASP A 189 -11.55 -6.38 10.43
CA ASP A 189 -12.85 -5.76 10.71
C ASP A 189 -13.62 -6.49 11.83
N GLY A 190 -13.09 -7.60 12.38
CA GLY A 190 -13.74 -8.37 13.44
C GLY A 190 -14.94 -9.21 12.98
N ASN A 191 -15.10 -9.40 11.66
CA ASN A 191 -16.22 -10.12 11.05
C ASN A 191 -16.02 -11.65 11.01
N VAL A 192 -14.94 -12.16 11.59
CA VAL A 192 -14.63 -13.60 11.64
C VAL A 192 -14.63 -14.08 13.09
N PRO A 193 -15.45 -15.09 13.46
CA PRO A 193 -15.42 -15.65 14.81
C PRO A 193 -14.05 -16.28 15.11
N PRO A 194 -13.57 -16.25 16.37
CA PRO A 194 -12.29 -16.86 16.74
C PRO A 194 -12.31 -18.38 16.52
N GLN A 195 -11.37 -18.91 15.76
CA GLN A 195 -11.16 -20.34 15.51
C GLN A 195 -9.67 -20.68 15.53
N ALA A 196 -9.34 -21.97 15.70
CA ALA A 196 -7.96 -22.45 15.67
C ALA A 196 -7.31 -22.13 14.30
N GLY A 197 -6.11 -21.53 14.32
CA GLY A 197 -5.42 -21.07 13.11
C GLY A 197 -5.71 -19.62 12.70
N HIS A 198 -6.63 -18.91 13.37
CA HIS A 198 -6.86 -17.48 13.10
C HIS A 198 -5.72 -16.57 13.58
N ASP A 199 -4.85 -17.04 14.47
CA ASP A 199 -3.75 -16.24 15.01
C ASP A 199 -2.63 -16.00 13.99
N SER A 200 -2.33 -16.96 13.11
CA SER A 200 -1.40 -16.74 12.00
C SER A 200 -1.98 -15.74 11.00
N LEU A 201 -3.22 -15.95 10.57
CA LEU A 201 -3.91 -15.05 9.63
C LEU A 201 -4.06 -13.63 10.20
N ARG A 202 -4.35 -13.50 11.49
CA ARG A 202 -4.42 -12.19 12.17
C ARG A 202 -3.07 -11.49 12.19
N ARG A 203 -1.99 -12.20 12.51
CA ARG A 203 -0.62 -11.64 12.46
C ARG A 203 -0.25 -11.21 11.05
N GLU A 204 -0.58 -12.00 10.05
CA GLU A 204 -0.33 -11.67 8.64
C GLU A 204 -1.15 -10.43 8.22
N ALA A 205 -2.43 -10.37 8.57
CA ALA A 205 -3.28 -9.22 8.30
C ALA A 205 -2.76 -7.93 8.97
N GLN A 206 -2.27 -8.03 10.21
CA GLN A 206 -1.63 -6.93 10.93
C GLN A 206 -0.31 -6.51 10.26
N ALA A 207 0.50 -7.46 9.79
CA ALA A 207 1.73 -7.16 9.06
C ALA A 207 1.45 -6.45 7.72
N MET A 208 0.40 -6.87 6.98
CA MET A 208 -0.06 -6.18 5.79
C MET A 208 -0.44 -4.73 6.09
N MET A 209 -1.16 -4.50 7.17
CA MET A 209 -1.55 -3.17 7.63
C MET A 209 -0.33 -2.31 8.03
N GLN A 210 0.67 -2.87 8.73
CA GLN A 210 1.84 -2.15 9.25
C GLN A 210 2.92 -1.80 8.20
N GLY A 211 2.80 -2.28 6.98
CA GLY A 211 3.74 -1.96 5.90
C GLY A 211 3.70 -2.92 4.72
N GLY A 212 3.17 -4.14 4.89
CA GLY A 212 3.05 -5.12 3.80
C GLY A 212 2.14 -4.65 2.65
N TYR A 213 1.27 -3.66 2.87
CA TYR A 213 0.50 -3.02 1.81
C TYR A 213 1.40 -2.36 0.75
N LEU A 214 2.61 -1.92 1.10
CA LEU A 214 3.60 -1.38 0.15
C LEU A 214 4.14 -2.46 -0.78
N ASP A 215 4.15 -3.73 -0.35
CA ASP A 215 4.59 -4.84 -1.20
C ASP A 215 3.53 -5.21 -2.24
N ILE A 216 2.26 -4.90 -2.00
CA ILE A 216 1.21 -4.99 -3.03
C ILE A 216 1.55 -4.08 -4.21
N LEU A 217 2.11 -2.88 -3.94
CA LEU A 217 2.50 -1.92 -4.99
C LEU A 217 3.66 -2.42 -5.86
N ARG A 218 4.43 -3.41 -5.38
CA ARG A 218 5.50 -4.05 -6.17
C ARG A 218 4.98 -5.10 -7.15
N LEU A 219 3.74 -5.58 -6.96
CA LEU A 219 3.16 -6.54 -7.88
C LEU A 219 3.01 -5.89 -9.26
N ALA A 220 3.25 -6.68 -10.30
CA ALA A 220 2.98 -6.24 -11.66
C ALA A 220 1.51 -5.78 -11.74
N PRO A 221 1.22 -4.65 -12.39
CA PRO A 221 -0.16 -4.33 -12.73
C PRO A 221 -0.72 -5.50 -13.54
N ALA A 222 -2.02 -5.79 -13.39
CA ALA A 222 -2.65 -6.80 -14.24
C ALA A 222 -2.28 -6.46 -15.69
N SER A 223 -1.63 -7.38 -16.39
CA SER A 223 -1.29 -7.20 -17.79
C SER A 223 -2.59 -6.83 -18.49
N THR A 224 -2.66 -5.60 -18.99
CA THR A 224 -3.66 -5.27 -19.99
C THR A 224 -3.31 -6.16 -21.16
N ASP A 225 -4.04 -7.27 -21.32
CA ASP A 225 -3.99 -8.06 -22.53
C ASP A 225 -4.38 -7.12 -23.67
N THR A 226 -3.38 -6.52 -24.30
CA THR A 226 -3.48 -6.01 -25.67
C THR A 226 -3.76 -7.23 -26.53
N LYS A 227 -5.02 -7.37 -26.90
CA LYS A 227 -5.46 -8.17 -28.05
C LYS A 227 -4.68 -7.78 -29.30
#